data_AF-A0A8S9VVH1-F1
#
_entry.id   AF-A0A8S9VVH1-F1
#
_cell.length_a   1.000
_cell.length_b   1.000
_cell.length_c   1.000
_cell.angle_alpha   90.00
_cell.angle_beta   90.00
_cell.angle_gamma   90.00
#
_symmetry.space_group_name_H-M   'P 1'
#
loop_
_entity.id
_entity.type
_entity.pdbx_description
1 polymer ?
#
loop_
_entity_poly.entity_id
_entity_poly.type
_entity_poly.pdbx_seq_one_letter_code
_entity_poly.pdbx_strand_id
1 'polypeptide(L)'
;MMSKDEIKEEAKQNIKKLVERFRYNFDVYKKSAYNETQVRIEFIDPFFEAMGWDVGNKQDHAEQYKDVVHEDAIKIGGSTKAPDYSFRIGGQRKFFVEAKKPSVNIKEDVSPSYQLRRYAWSAKLPLSIVTDFEEFSVFDCRIKPNQTDKVSVGRIAYYTFEEYLDKFDEIYDIFLKEAIFKGSFDWHAAIPVKIVNACS
;
A
#
# COMPACT_ATOMS: atom_id res chain seq x y z
N MET A 1 11.53 26.54 -4.09
CA MET A 1 10.48 25.51 -3.97
C MET A 1 10.74 24.52 -5.07
N MET A 2 10.82 23.22 -4.77
CA MET A 2 11.08 22.21 -5.81
C MET A 2 9.90 22.12 -6.76
N SER A 3 10.17 21.90 -8.04
CA SER A 3 9.18 21.60 -9.06
C SER A 3 8.58 20.21 -8.85
N LYS A 4 7.43 19.95 -9.48
CA LYS A 4 6.78 18.62 -9.42
C LYS A 4 7.68 17.51 -9.95
N ASP A 5 8.42 17.78 -11.03
CA ASP A 5 9.31 16.79 -11.63
C ASP A 5 10.50 16.49 -10.72
N GLU A 6 11.04 17.51 -10.03
CA GLU A 6 12.10 17.30 -9.03
C GLU A 6 11.61 16.47 -7.83
N ILE A 7 10.40 16.71 -7.34
CA ILE A 7 9.79 15.93 -6.24
C ILE A 7 9.57 14.47 -6.69
N LYS A 8 9.07 14.27 -7.90
CA LYS A 8 8.82 12.94 -8.47
C LYS A 8 10.14 12.16 -8.65
N GLU A 9 11.17 12.82 -9.16
CA GLU A 9 12.50 12.20 -9.33
C GLU A 9 13.14 11.88 -7.97
N GLU A 10 13.03 12.78 -6.98
CA GLU A 10 13.51 12.51 -5.62
C GLU A 10 12.83 11.27 -5.01
N ALA A 11 11.50 11.17 -5.13
CA ALA A 11 10.74 10.01 -4.70
C ALA A 11 11.22 8.72 -5.38
N LYS A 12 11.44 8.76 -6.71
CA LYS A 12 11.96 7.63 -7.48
C LYS A 12 13.35 7.20 -7.00
N GLN A 13 14.24 8.16 -6.74
CA GLN A 13 15.59 7.87 -6.23
C GLN A 13 15.55 7.28 -4.81
N ASN A 14 14.64 7.75 -3.95
CA ASN A 14 14.47 7.18 -2.62
C ASN A 14 13.98 5.73 -2.67
N ILE A 15 12.99 5.44 -3.52
CA ILE A 15 12.51 4.06 -3.73
C ILE A 15 13.59 3.18 -4.34
N LYS A 16 14.39 3.70 -5.29
CA LYS A 16 15.54 2.98 -5.84
C LYS A 16 16.51 2.51 -4.76
N LYS A 17 16.86 3.36 -3.80
CA LYS A 17 17.73 2.99 -2.67
C LYS A 17 17.12 1.87 -1.83
N LEU A 18 15.80 1.90 -1.60
CA LEU A 18 15.10 0.84 -0.88
C LEU A 18 15.16 -0.48 -1.65
N VAL A 19 14.87 -0.45 -2.95
CA VAL A 19 14.96 -1.63 -3.86
C VAL A 19 16.37 -2.22 -3.86
N GLU A 20 17.40 -1.39 -3.99
CA GLU A 20 18.80 -1.83 -4.00
C GLU A 20 19.20 -2.46 -2.67
N ARG A 21 18.81 -1.85 -1.53
CA ARG A 21 19.09 -2.41 -0.20
C ARG A 21 18.34 -3.71 0.04
N PHE A 22 17.10 -3.82 -0.42
CA PHE A 22 16.29 -5.03 -0.32
C PHE A 22 16.91 -6.16 -1.14
N ARG A 23 17.26 -5.89 -2.40
CA ARG A 23 17.95 -6.83 -3.29
C ARG A 23 19.23 -7.36 -2.68
N TYR A 24 20.08 -6.46 -2.16
CA TYR A 24 21.39 -6.84 -1.61
C TYR A 24 21.29 -7.79 -0.41
N ASN A 25 20.25 -7.67 0.41
CA ASN A 25 20.05 -8.49 1.61
C ASN A 25 18.85 -9.45 1.49
N PHE A 26 18.40 -9.76 0.27
CA PHE A 26 17.16 -10.50 0.02
C PHE A 26 17.08 -11.82 0.80
N ASP A 27 18.15 -12.63 0.75
CA ASP A 27 18.24 -13.90 1.45
C ASP A 27 18.14 -13.78 2.98
N VAL A 28 18.52 -12.63 3.54
CA VAL A 28 18.40 -12.35 4.98
C VAL A 28 16.95 -11.99 5.32
N TYR A 29 16.32 -11.14 4.51
CA TYR A 29 14.94 -10.70 4.72
C TYR A 29 13.91 -11.80 4.51
N LYS A 30 14.19 -12.79 3.64
CA LYS A 30 13.34 -13.98 3.47
C LYS A 30 13.38 -14.98 4.62
N LYS A 31 14.32 -14.85 5.56
CA LYS A 31 14.38 -15.75 6.73
C LYS A 31 13.28 -15.41 7.73
N SER A 32 12.81 -16.43 8.44
CA SER A 32 11.74 -16.29 9.45
C SER A 32 12.06 -15.34 10.61
N ALA A 33 13.35 -15.04 10.84
CA ALA A 33 13.80 -14.12 11.87
C ALA A 33 13.54 -12.65 11.53
N TYR A 34 13.48 -12.29 10.24
CA TYR A 34 13.11 -10.93 9.82
C TYR A 34 11.60 -10.80 9.88
N ASN A 35 11.12 -9.91 10.76
CA ASN A 35 9.71 -9.85 11.13
C ASN A 35 8.98 -8.67 10.46
N GLU A 36 7.66 -8.65 10.64
CA GLU A 36 6.78 -7.64 10.06
C GLU A 36 7.11 -6.22 10.54
N THR A 37 7.45 -6.04 11.82
CA THR A 37 7.83 -4.73 12.36
C THR A 37 9.10 -4.18 11.70
N GLN A 38 10.09 -5.03 11.43
CA GLN A 38 11.32 -4.61 10.78
C GLN A 38 11.10 -4.18 9.34
N VAL A 39 10.35 -4.95 8.53
CA VAL A 39 10.07 -4.55 7.15
C VAL A 39 9.23 -3.28 7.07
N ARG A 40 8.32 -3.08 8.04
CA ARG A 40 7.53 -1.86 8.19
C ARG A 40 8.43 -0.65 8.35
N ILE A 41 9.26 -0.64 9.40
CA ILE A 41 10.15 0.49 9.73
C ILE A 41 11.22 0.72 8.65
N GLU A 42 11.82 -0.36 8.16
CA GLU A 42 12.97 -0.23 7.26
C GLU A 42 12.53 0.09 5.83
N PHE A 43 11.42 -0.46 5.34
CA PHE A 43 11.08 -0.43 3.92
C PHE A 43 9.70 0.17 3.60
N ILE A 44 8.65 -0.24 4.31
CA ILE A 44 7.27 0.19 3.98
C ILE A 44 7.06 1.66 4.39
N ASP A 45 7.46 2.05 5.59
CA ASP A 45 7.31 3.44 6.05
C ASP A 45 8.10 4.38 5.14
N PRO A 46 9.41 4.16 4.85
CA PRO A 46 10.15 5.03 3.94
C PRO A 46 9.63 5.04 2.51
N PHE A 47 9.03 3.94 2.04
CA PHE A 47 8.38 3.88 0.74
C PHE A 47 7.19 4.86 0.67
N PHE A 48 6.32 4.85 1.68
CA PHE A 48 5.17 5.77 1.71
C PHE A 48 5.58 7.21 2.05
N GLU A 49 6.65 7.41 2.82
CA GLU A 49 7.25 8.74 3.01
C GLU A 49 7.75 9.32 1.67
N ALA A 50 8.37 8.51 0.80
CA ALA A 50 8.73 8.92 -0.55
C ALA A 50 7.51 9.27 -1.43
N MET A 51 6.33 8.71 -1.10
CA MET A 51 5.03 9.04 -1.72
C MET A 51 4.34 10.25 -1.06
N GLY A 52 5.06 11.00 -0.22
CA GLY A 52 4.61 12.26 0.39
C GLY A 52 3.72 12.10 1.62
N TRP A 53 3.65 10.91 2.22
CA TRP A 53 2.88 10.66 3.43
C TRP A 53 3.72 10.87 4.69
N ASP A 54 3.17 11.56 5.69
CA ASP A 54 3.81 11.67 7.00
C ASP A 54 3.48 10.44 7.87
N VAL A 55 4.14 9.32 7.58
CA VAL A 55 3.90 8.03 8.26
C VAL A 55 4.22 8.11 9.76
N GLY A 56 5.33 8.77 10.10
CA GLY A 56 5.80 8.91 11.48
C GLY A 56 5.19 10.08 12.26
N ASN A 57 4.28 10.85 11.68
CA ASN A 57 3.76 12.10 12.25
C ASN A 57 4.88 13.10 12.64
N LYS A 58 5.88 13.26 11.78
CA LYS A 58 7.03 14.17 11.95
C LYS A 58 6.59 15.65 11.97
N GLN A 59 5.42 15.96 11.42
CA GLN A 59 4.80 17.30 11.48
C GLN A 59 4.04 17.57 12.79
N ASP A 60 4.02 16.60 13.71
CA ASP A 60 3.36 16.70 15.03
C ASP A 60 1.88 17.09 14.95
N HIS A 61 1.17 16.55 13.95
CA HIS A 61 -0.26 16.77 13.83
C HIS A 61 -1.01 16.04 14.95
N ALA A 62 -2.11 16.65 15.40
CA ALA A 62 -3.04 16.00 16.31
C ALA A 62 -3.60 14.69 15.69
N GLU A 63 -3.99 13.73 16.53
CA GLU A 63 -4.41 12.37 16.12
C GLU A 63 -5.43 12.36 14.97
N GLN A 64 -6.42 13.25 15.01
CA GLN A 64 -7.48 13.36 13.98
C GLN A 64 -6.99 13.89 12.62
N TYR A 65 -5.80 14.51 12.59
CA TYR A 65 -5.18 15.13 11.40
C TYR A 65 -3.92 14.42 10.94
N LYS A 66 -3.58 13.27 11.54
CA LYS A 66 -2.51 12.41 11.05
C LYS A 66 -2.83 11.92 9.64
N ASP A 67 -1.80 11.96 8.81
CA ASP A 67 -1.80 11.37 7.47
C ASP A 67 -1.99 9.86 7.52
N VAL A 68 -1.34 9.21 8.50
CA VAL A 68 -1.34 7.76 8.67
C VAL A 68 -1.63 7.42 10.11
N VAL A 69 -2.61 6.54 10.31
CA VAL A 69 -2.93 5.98 11.63
C VAL A 69 -2.63 4.50 11.62
N HIS A 70 -1.75 4.08 12.52
CA HIS A 70 -1.42 2.68 12.72
C HIS A 70 -2.50 1.99 13.55
N GLU A 71 -2.86 0.76 13.18
CA GLU A 71 -3.85 -0.05 13.90
C GLU A 71 -5.19 0.69 14.13
N ASP A 72 -5.67 1.38 13.09
CA ASP A 72 -6.94 2.09 13.12
C ASP A 72 -8.15 1.15 13.32
N ALA A 73 -8.58 1.01 14.56
CA ALA A 73 -9.65 0.10 14.97
C ALA A 73 -10.97 0.31 14.17
N ILE A 74 -11.40 -0.75 13.47
CA ILE A 74 -12.68 -0.81 12.77
C ILE A 74 -13.58 -1.83 13.46
N LYS A 75 -14.81 -1.42 13.78
CA LYS A 75 -15.84 -2.34 14.28
C LYS A 75 -16.48 -3.06 13.10
N ILE A 76 -16.28 -4.38 12.99
CA ILE A 76 -16.88 -5.21 11.96
C ILE A 76 -17.50 -6.44 12.61
N GLY A 77 -18.83 -6.58 12.50
CA GLY A 77 -19.56 -7.76 12.96
C GLY A 77 -19.37 -8.10 14.44
N GLY A 78 -19.24 -7.10 15.32
CA GLY A 78 -19.05 -7.28 16.76
C GLY A 78 -17.61 -7.50 17.22
N SER A 79 -16.66 -7.71 16.29
CA SER A 79 -15.22 -7.77 16.57
C SER A 79 -14.53 -6.47 16.15
N THR A 80 -13.61 -5.98 16.97
CA THR A 80 -12.69 -4.89 16.59
C THR A 80 -11.48 -5.52 15.92
N LYS A 81 -11.21 -5.13 14.68
CA LYS A 81 -9.93 -5.40 14.03
C LYS A 81 -9.45 -4.16 13.29
N ALA A 82 -8.15 -4.03 13.10
CA ALA A 82 -7.55 -2.90 12.43
C ALA A 82 -6.68 -3.36 11.26
N PRO A 83 -6.59 -2.57 10.17
CA PRO A 83 -5.47 -2.67 9.24
C PRO A 83 -4.19 -2.17 9.91
N ASP A 84 -3.03 -2.61 9.43
CA ASP A 84 -1.74 -2.10 9.94
C ASP A 84 -1.60 -0.59 9.74
N TYR A 85 -2.09 -0.09 8.61
CA TYR A 85 -2.08 1.33 8.27
C TYR A 85 -3.42 1.81 7.70
N SER A 86 -3.88 2.96 8.19
CA SER A 86 -4.95 3.74 7.60
C SER A 86 -4.41 5.07 7.06
N PHE A 87 -4.38 5.22 5.74
CA PHE A 87 -3.99 6.45 5.07
C PHE A 87 -5.19 7.40 4.92
N ARG A 88 -5.01 8.66 5.31
CA ARG A 88 -6.09 9.65 5.47
C ARG A 88 -5.71 11.02 4.95
N ILE A 89 -6.70 11.73 4.42
CA ILE A 89 -6.59 13.15 4.06
C ILE A 89 -7.72 13.90 4.74
N GLY A 90 -7.40 14.93 5.53
CA GLY A 90 -8.40 15.71 6.27
C GLY A 90 -9.26 14.85 7.20
N GLY A 91 -8.66 13.83 7.83
CA GLY A 91 -9.35 12.87 8.69
C GLY A 91 -10.16 11.79 7.95
N GLN A 92 -10.31 11.88 6.63
CA GLN A 92 -11.02 10.89 5.84
C GLN A 92 -10.08 9.79 5.33
N ARG A 93 -10.44 8.53 5.59
CA ARG A 93 -9.74 7.34 5.07
C ARG A 93 -9.75 7.32 3.53
N LYS A 94 -8.61 6.98 2.93
CA LYS A 94 -8.43 6.87 1.48
C LYS A 94 -8.15 5.43 1.05
N PHE A 95 -7.21 4.78 1.71
CA PHE A 95 -6.92 3.35 1.52
C PHE A 95 -6.32 2.76 2.79
N PHE A 96 -6.32 1.43 2.85
CA PHE A 96 -5.62 0.66 3.88
C PHE A 96 -4.39 -0.02 3.29
N VAL A 97 -3.39 -0.22 4.15
CA VAL A 97 -2.26 -1.10 3.85
C VAL A 97 -2.19 -2.16 4.95
N GLU A 98 -2.13 -3.42 4.52
CA GLU A 98 -1.81 -4.56 5.37
C GLU A 98 -0.37 -4.98 5.07
N ALA A 99 0.49 -4.93 6.09
CA ALA A 99 1.87 -5.36 6.00
C ALA A 99 1.98 -6.85 6.31
N LYS A 100 2.96 -7.51 5.69
CA LYS A 100 3.37 -8.87 6.07
C LYS A 100 4.89 -8.93 6.11
N LYS A 101 5.42 -9.95 6.78
CA LYS A 101 6.86 -10.26 6.71
C LYS A 101 7.21 -10.87 5.33
N PRO A 102 8.41 -10.64 4.78
CA PRO A 102 8.79 -11.14 3.45
C PRO A 102 8.74 -12.67 3.27
N SER A 103 8.75 -13.44 4.37
CA SER A 103 8.61 -14.90 4.30
C SER A 103 7.19 -15.40 4.00
N VAL A 104 6.19 -14.51 3.96
CA VAL A 104 4.82 -14.83 3.54
C VAL A 104 4.71 -14.66 2.03
N ASN A 105 4.01 -15.58 1.35
CA ASN A 105 3.74 -15.45 -0.08
C ASN A 105 2.37 -14.76 -0.28
N ILE A 106 2.38 -13.46 -0.56
CA ILE A 106 1.17 -12.65 -0.75
C ILE A 106 0.44 -13.04 -2.03
N LYS A 107 1.16 -13.47 -3.08
CA LYS A 107 0.56 -13.87 -4.35
C LYS A 107 -0.45 -15.01 -4.20
N GLU A 108 -0.16 -15.97 -3.31
CA GLU A 108 -0.93 -17.22 -3.13
C GLU A 108 -1.71 -17.28 -1.81
N ASP A 109 -1.39 -16.45 -0.80
CA ASP A 109 -2.12 -16.44 0.47
C ASP A 109 -3.43 -15.63 0.39
N VAL A 110 -4.56 -16.32 0.57
CA VAL A 110 -5.90 -15.74 0.58
C VAL A 110 -6.16 -14.89 1.82
N SER A 111 -5.60 -15.26 2.97
CA SER A 111 -5.97 -14.68 4.27
C SER A 111 -5.73 -13.16 4.34
N PRO A 112 -4.53 -12.63 4.00
CA PRO A 112 -4.29 -11.19 3.98
C PRO A 112 -5.23 -10.43 3.03
N SER A 113 -5.44 -10.96 1.82
CA SER A 113 -6.29 -10.33 0.80
C SER A 113 -7.76 -10.26 1.24
N TYR A 114 -8.29 -11.32 1.83
CA TYR A 114 -9.67 -11.37 2.31
C TYR A 114 -9.89 -10.40 3.46
N GLN A 115 -8.94 -10.36 4.41
CA GLN A 115 -8.98 -9.45 5.55
C GLN A 115 -9.00 -7.98 5.09
N LEU A 116 -8.03 -7.59 4.27
CA LEU A 116 -7.92 -6.24 3.72
C LEU A 116 -9.20 -5.83 2.98
N ARG A 117 -9.66 -6.67 2.03
CA ARG A 117 -10.89 -6.39 1.25
C ARG A 117 -12.11 -6.25 2.14
N ARG A 118 -12.23 -7.05 3.22
CA ARG A 118 -13.36 -6.97 4.17
C ARG A 118 -13.39 -5.62 4.87
N TYR A 119 -12.24 -5.12 5.30
CA TYR A 119 -12.13 -3.84 5.97
C TYR A 119 -12.40 -2.69 5.03
N ALA A 120 -11.73 -2.69 3.88
CA ALA A 120 -11.88 -1.65 2.87
C ALA A 120 -13.31 -1.58 2.33
N TRP A 121 -13.95 -2.73 2.05
CA TRP A 121 -15.36 -2.78 1.66
C TRP A 121 -16.29 -2.22 2.74
N SER A 122 -16.07 -2.57 4.01
CA SER A 122 -16.88 -2.05 5.13
C SER A 122 -16.69 -0.54 5.33
N ALA A 123 -15.50 -0.03 5.06
CA ALA A 123 -15.16 1.39 5.09
C ALA A 123 -15.50 2.14 3.78
N LYS A 124 -16.06 1.45 2.77
CA LYS A 124 -16.37 1.99 1.43
C LYS A 124 -15.15 2.56 0.70
N LEU A 125 -13.97 2.00 0.93
CA LEU A 125 -12.73 2.39 0.26
C LEU A 125 -12.63 1.65 -1.08
N PRO A 126 -12.26 2.34 -2.18
CA PRO A 126 -12.21 1.72 -3.49
C PRO A 126 -10.97 0.84 -3.67
N LEU A 127 -9.80 1.27 -3.18
CA LEU A 127 -8.53 0.58 -3.33
C LEU A 127 -7.83 0.42 -1.98
N SER A 128 -7.10 -0.67 -1.83
CA SER A 128 -6.21 -0.93 -0.68
C SER A 128 -5.07 -1.87 -1.10
N ILE A 129 -4.01 -1.94 -0.29
CA ILE A 129 -2.76 -2.66 -0.60
C ILE A 129 -2.48 -3.77 0.43
N VAL A 130 -1.98 -4.91 -0.02
CA VAL A 130 -1.20 -5.85 0.82
C VAL A 130 0.25 -5.81 0.34
N THR A 131 1.21 -5.66 1.25
CA THR A 131 2.63 -5.69 0.89
C THR A 131 3.52 -6.24 2.00
N ASP A 132 4.63 -6.86 1.61
CA ASP A 132 5.77 -7.21 2.46
C ASP A 132 7.07 -6.55 1.94
N PHE A 133 6.90 -5.46 1.19
CA PHE A 133 7.89 -4.80 0.33
C PHE A 133 8.40 -5.62 -0.85
N GLU A 134 8.55 -6.94 -0.75
CA GLU A 134 8.90 -7.80 -1.88
C GLU A 134 7.77 -7.85 -2.91
N GLU A 135 6.54 -7.99 -2.44
CA GLU A 135 5.31 -8.06 -3.21
C GLU A 135 4.41 -6.86 -2.87
N PHE A 136 3.80 -6.26 -3.89
CA PHE A 136 2.87 -5.14 -3.77
C PHE A 136 1.59 -5.47 -4.53
N SER A 137 0.54 -5.85 -3.79
CA SER A 137 -0.75 -6.23 -4.37
C SER A 137 -1.80 -5.14 -4.13
N VAL A 138 -2.37 -4.62 -5.21
CA VAL A 138 -3.47 -3.63 -5.15
C VAL A 138 -4.80 -4.32 -5.39
N PHE A 139 -5.78 -4.06 -4.53
CA PHE A 139 -7.11 -4.65 -4.60
C PHE A 139 -8.21 -3.62 -4.81
N ASP A 140 -9.10 -3.88 -5.78
CA ASP A 140 -10.43 -3.29 -5.85
C ASP A 140 -11.32 -3.87 -4.74
N CYS A 141 -11.68 -2.98 -3.81
CA CYS A 141 -12.40 -3.29 -2.59
C CYS A 141 -13.89 -2.92 -2.68
N ARG A 142 -14.39 -2.54 -3.86
CA ARG A 142 -15.84 -2.28 -4.09
C ARG A 142 -16.64 -3.57 -4.21
N ILE A 143 -15.99 -4.66 -4.59
CA ILE A 143 -16.59 -5.98 -4.69
C ILE A 143 -16.63 -6.60 -3.29
N LYS A 144 -17.84 -6.90 -2.80
CA LYS A 144 -18.05 -7.55 -1.50
C LYS A 144 -17.23 -8.85 -1.43
N PRO A 145 -16.32 -8.99 -0.45
CA PRO A 145 -15.46 -10.17 -0.34
C PRO A 145 -16.23 -11.36 0.21
N ASN A 146 -15.93 -12.55 -0.31
CA ASN A 146 -16.37 -13.84 0.22
C ASN A 146 -15.17 -14.64 0.74
N GLN A 147 -15.38 -15.46 1.76
CA GLN A 147 -14.31 -16.27 2.37
C GLN A 147 -13.72 -17.31 1.40
N THR A 148 -14.48 -17.69 0.37
CA THR A 148 -14.08 -18.67 -0.65
C THR A 148 -13.51 -18.01 -1.91
N ASP A 149 -13.34 -16.68 -1.92
CA ASP A 149 -12.73 -15.98 -3.04
C ASP A 149 -11.26 -16.43 -3.20
N LYS A 150 -10.84 -16.64 -4.45
CA LYS A 150 -9.41 -16.82 -4.77
C LYS A 150 -8.67 -15.50 -4.55
N VAL A 151 -7.35 -15.55 -4.29
CA VAL A 151 -6.49 -14.34 -4.13
C VAL A 151 -6.59 -13.39 -5.32
N SER A 152 -6.80 -13.91 -6.53
CA SER A 152 -6.94 -13.10 -7.74
C SER A 152 -8.21 -12.25 -7.76
N VAL A 153 -9.22 -12.55 -6.94
CA VAL A 153 -10.49 -11.80 -6.94
C VAL A 153 -10.25 -10.40 -6.40
N GLY A 154 -10.50 -9.41 -7.26
CA GLY A 154 -10.30 -7.99 -6.92
C GLY A 154 -8.84 -7.54 -6.99
N ARG A 155 -7.85 -8.41 -7.20
CA ARG A 155 -6.46 -7.97 -7.40
C ARG A 155 -6.33 -7.33 -8.79
N ILE A 156 -6.11 -6.02 -8.83
CA ILE A 156 -6.03 -5.25 -10.07
C ILE A 156 -4.59 -4.92 -10.49
N ALA A 157 -3.66 -4.98 -9.55
CA ALA A 157 -2.23 -4.85 -9.82
C ALA A 157 -1.42 -5.72 -8.86
N TYR A 158 -0.27 -6.18 -9.34
CA TYR A 158 0.70 -6.96 -8.59
C TYR A 158 2.09 -6.62 -9.12
N TYR A 159 2.98 -6.20 -8.23
CA TYR A 159 4.36 -5.87 -8.56
C TYR A 159 5.29 -6.57 -7.57
N THR A 160 6.43 -7.04 -8.08
CA THR A 160 7.57 -7.36 -7.22
C THR A 160 8.46 -6.13 -7.04
N PHE A 161 9.30 -6.11 -6.00
CA PHE A 161 10.22 -4.99 -5.74
C PHE A 161 11.18 -4.72 -6.91
N GLU A 162 11.46 -5.73 -7.74
CA GLU A 162 12.24 -5.61 -8.97
C GLU A 162 11.56 -4.72 -10.02
N GLU A 163 10.23 -4.67 -10.02
CA GLU A 163 9.41 -3.94 -10.99
C GLU A 163 9.06 -2.50 -10.53
N TYR A 164 9.35 -2.14 -9.28
CA TYR A 164 8.93 -0.85 -8.71
C TYR A 164 9.44 0.37 -9.49
N LEU A 165 10.65 0.31 -10.06
CA LEU A 165 11.22 1.43 -10.81
C LEU A 165 10.63 1.56 -12.22
N ASP A 166 10.30 0.43 -12.84
CA ASP A 166 9.66 0.37 -14.16
C ASP A 166 8.19 0.76 -14.09
N LYS A 167 7.53 0.41 -12.98
CA LYS A 167 6.13 0.72 -12.67
C LYS A 167 5.96 1.95 -11.80
N PHE A 168 7.04 2.69 -11.55
CA PHE A 168 7.04 3.81 -10.59
C PHE A 168 5.95 4.84 -10.90
N ASP A 169 5.83 5.26 -12.16
CA ASP A 169 4.86 6.29 -12.56
C ASP A 169 3.42 5.88 -12.24
N GLU A 170 3.08 4.61 -12.49
CA GLU A 170 1.75 4.08 -12.19
C GLU A 170 1.47 4.03 -10.68
N ILE A 171 2.42 3.49 -9.90
CA ILE A 171 2.28 3.40 -8.44
C ILE A 171 2.20 4.81 -7.83
N TYR A 172 3.06 5.71 -8.29
CA TYR A 172 3.14 7.10 -7.85
C TYR A 172 1.85 7.85 -8.14
N ASP A 173 1.31 7.77 -9.36
CA ASP A 173 0.10 8.50 -9.73
C ASP A 173 -1.16 8.02 -8.98
N ILE A 174 -1.19 6.75 -8.56
CA ILE A 174 -2.29 6.18 -7.76
C ILE A 174 -2.16 6.55 -6.27
N PHE A 175 -0.97 6.42 -5.68
CA PHE A 175 -0.79 6.46 -4.22
C PHE A 175 -0.08 7.71 -3.68
N LEU A 176 0.37 8.64 -4.54
CA LEU A 176 0.90 9.93 -4.12
C LEU A 176 -0.17 10.74 -3.36
N LYS A 177 0.19 11.22 -2.16
CA LYS A 177 -0.70 12.04 -1.33
C LYS A 177 -1.31 13.23 -2.09
N GLU A 178 -0.49 13.96 -2.83
CA GLU A 178 -0.93 15.14 -3.60
C GLU A 178 -1.86 14.79 -4.77
N ALA A 179 -1.68 13.63 -5.41
CA ALA A 179 -2.53 13.19 -6.50
C ALA A 179 -3.93 12.86 -5.97
N ILE A 180 -3.99 12.13 -4.86
CA ILE A 180 -5.24 11.79 -4.16
C ILE A 180 -5.97 13.06 -3.71
N PHE A 181 -5.24 14.07 -3.22
CA PHE A 181 -5.81 15.36 -2.83
C PHE A 181 -6.52 16.09 -4.00
N LYS A 182 -6.07 15.87 -5.24
CA LYS A 182 -6.62 16.50 -6.46
C LYS A 182 -7.71 15.67 -7.15
N GLY A 183 -8.15 14.57 -6.53
CA GLY A 183 -9.26 13.73 -7.03
C GLY A 183 -8.85 12.67 -8.06
N SER A 184 -7.55 12.46 -8.31
CA SER A 184 -7.10 11.40 -9.24
C SER A 184 -7.44 10.00 -8.71
N PHE A 185 -7.52 9.82 -7.39
CA PHE A 185 -7.83 8.54 -6.77
C PHE A 185 -9.24 8.06 -7.07
N ASP A 186 -10.22 8.96 -6.99
CA ASP A 186 -11.61 8.65 -7.32
C ASP A 186 -11.77 8.37 -8.82
N TRP A 187 -10.92 8.96 -9.68
CA TRP A 187 -10.87 8.69 -11.12
C TRP A 187 -10.25 7.32 -11.47
N HIS A 188 -9.11 6.96 -10.85
CA HIS A 188 -8.51 5.63 -11.00
C HIS A 188 -9.38 4.53 -10.40
N ALA A 189 -10.18 4.85 -9.37
CA ALA A 189 -11.23 3.97 -8.88
C ALA A 189 -12.41 3.88 -9.85
N ALA A 190 -12.85 4.99 -10.46
CA ALA A 190 -14.02 5.04 -11.35
C ALA A 190 -13.78 4.39 -12.73
N ILE A 191 -12.53 4.27 -13.17
CA ILE A 191 -12.17 3.61 -14.42
C ILE A 191 -11.66 2.20 -14.10
N PRO A 192 -12.17 1.14 -14.74
CA PRO A 192 -11.47 -0.15 -14.67
C PRO A 192 -10.06 0.10 -15.16
N VAL A 193 -9.06 -0.05 -14.27
CA VAL A 193 -7.63 0.02 -14.64
C VAL A 193 -7.50 -0.70 -15.96
N LYS A 194 -7.23 0.06 -17.02
CA LYS A 194 -6.94 -0.54 -18.32
C LYS A 194 -5.65 -1.27 -18.09
N ILE A 195 -5.78 -2.57 -17.86
CA ILE A 195 -4.70 -3.55 -17.85
C ILE A 195 -3.93 -3.27 -19.13
N VAL A 196 -2.79 -2.60 -19.02
CA VAL A 196 -1.77 -2.72 -20.06
C VAL A 196 -1.25 -4.12 -19.84
N ASN A 197 -1.89 -5.08 -20.52
CA ASN A 197 -1.37 -6.42 -20.70
C ASN A 197 0.03 -6.24 -21.29
N ALA A 198 1.06 -6.32 -20.45
CA ALA A 198 2.36 -6.75 -20.93
C ALA A 198 2.19 -8.24 -21.23
N CYS A 199 1.79 -8.52 -22.47
CA CYS A 199 1.93 -9.82 -23.08
C CYS A 199 3.41 -10.21 -23.04
N SER A 200 3.75 -11.25 -22.29
CA SER A 200 4.29 -12.53 -22.79
C SER A 200 4.80 -13.35 -21.62
#